data_AF-A0A9E3N2K8-F1
#
_entry.id   AF-A0A9E3N2K8-F1
#
_cell.length_a   1.000
_cell.length_b   1.000
_cell.length_c   1.000
_cell.angle_alpha   90.00
_cell.angle_beta   90.00
_cell.angle_gamma   90.00
#
_symmetry.space_group_name_H-M   'P 1'
#
loop_
_entity.id
_entity.type
_entity.pdbx_description
1 polymer ?
#
loop_
_entity_poly.entity_id
_entity_poly.type
_entity_poly.pdbx_seq_one_letter_code
_entity_poly.pdbx_strand_id
1 'polypeptide(L)'
;MKILVVGSGGREHALAWKLAQSDRVQMVYVAPGNGGTARDASLVNIDITDPAALADFVVAEHVALTLVGPEQPLAAGIVNLFRARGLKVFGPTKEAAQLESSKDFAKAFMHNHGIPTAQYQTFTDVQQAHAYIDAQGAPIVIKADGLAAGKGVVVAMTLEEAHQA
;
A
#
# COMPACT_ATOMS: atom_id res chain seq x y z
N MET A 1 2.47 -25.04 8.60
CA MET A 1 2.55 -24.38 7.27
C MET A 1 3.54 -23.23 7.32
N LYS A 2 4.24 -22.96 6.22
CA LYS A 2 5.17 -21.81 6.09
C LYS A 2 4.41 -20.60 5.53
N ILE A 3 4.70 -19.41 6.03
CA ILE A 3 4.09 -18.15 5.59
C ILE A 3 5.19 -17.17 5.19
N LEU A 4 4.94 -16.35 4.16
CA LEU A 4 5.78 -15.22 3.80
C LEU A 4 5.04 -13.90 4.12
N VAL A 5 5.71 -12.97 4.79
CA VAL A 5 5.25 -11.59 4.99
C VAL A 5 6.17 -10.66 4.20
N VAL A 6 5.63 -9.90 3.26
CA VAL A 6 6.38 -8.94 2.44
C VAL A 6 6.33 -7.57 3.11
N GLY A 7 7.51 -6.97 3.30
CA GLY A 7 7.77 -5.64 3.84
C GLY A 7 8.78 -5.64 4.99
N SER A 8 9.07 -4.45 5.51
CA SER A 8 10.15 -4.20 6.48
C SER A 8 9.77 -3.23 7.60
N GLY A 9 8.51 -2.82 7.69
CA GLY A 9 8.03 -1.88 8.70
C GLY A 9 7.61 -2.54 10.02
N GLY A 10 7.11 -1.71 10.94
CA GLY A 10 6.51 -2.19 12.19
C GLY A 10 5.23 -3.00 12.00
N ARG A 11 4.45 -2.68 10.94
CA ARG A 11 3.25 -3.44 10.56
C ARG A 11 3.60 -4.88 10.21
N GLU A 12 4.62 -5.09 9.38
CA GLU A 12 5.03 -6.43 8.97
C GLU A 12 5.64 -7.22 10.12
N HIS A 13 6.39 -6.55 11.01
CA HIS A 13 6.84 -7.16 12.25
C HIS A 13 5.65 -7.62 13.11
N ALA A 14 4.65 -6.77 13.35
CA ALA A 14 3.47 -7.14 14.14
C ALA A 14 2.67 -8.29 13.51
N LEU A 15 2.50 -8.28 12.18
CA LEU A 15 1.86 -9.39 11.46
C LEU A 15 2.65 -10.69 11.61
N ALA A 16 3.95 -10.66 11.36
CA ALA A 16 4.82 -11.83 11.46
C ALA A 16 4.84 -12.40 12.88
N TRP A 17 5.02 -11.53 13.88
CA TRP A 17 4.93 -11.86 15.31
C TRP A 17 3.61 -12.52 15.67
N LYS A 18 2.48 -12.02 15.14
CA LYS A 18 1.18 -12.60 15.46
C LYS A 18 0.96 -13.95 14.77
N LEU A 19 1.42 -14.09 13.53
CA LEU A 19 1.31 -15.34 12.76
C LEU A 19 2.14 -16.47 13.38
N ALA A 20 3.34 -16.15 13.90
CA ALA A 20 4.22 -17.12 14.55
C ALA A 20 3.63 -17.76 15.81
N GLN A 21 2.62 -17.14 16.43
CA GLN A 21 1.90 -17.68 17.60
C GLN A 21 0.86 -18.76 17.26
N SER A 22 0.57 -19.00 15.99
CA SER A 22 -0.41 -20.01 15.61
C SER A 22 0.21 -21.41 15.57
N ASP A 23 -0.40 -22.38 16.25
CA ASP A 23 0.03 -23.79 16.22
C ASP A 23 0.02 -24.42 14.81
N ARG A 24 -0.66 -23.78 13.85
CA ARG A 24 -0.68 -24.22 12.44
C ARG A 24 0.52 -23.71 11.63
N VAL A 25 1.25 -22.73 12.15
CA VAL A 25 2.38 -22.06 11.48
C VAL A 25 3.68 -22.66 11.99
N GLN A 26 4.50 -23.14 11.07
CA GLN A 26 5.80 -23.74 11.37
C GLN A 26 6.94 -22.73 11.23
N MET A 27 6.79 -21.79 10.31
CA MET A 27 7.80 -20.78 10.00
C MET A 27 7.13 -19.56 9.38
N VAL A 28 7.62 -18.38 9.74
CA VAL A 28 7.28 -17.13 9.08
C VAL A 28 8.55 -16.52 8.49
N TYR A 29 8.60 -16.43 7.16
CA TYR A 29 9.59 -15.65 6.45
C TYR A 29 9.15 -14.19 6.38
N VAL A 30 10.09 -13.26 6.52
CA VAL A 30 9.83 -11.83 6.34
C VAL A 30 10.80 -11.27 5.28
N ALA A 31 10.27 -10.60 4.27
CA ALA A 31 11.05 -10.16 3.12
C ALA A 31 10.95 -8.63 2.89
N PRO A 32 12.01 -7.84 3.11
CA PRO A 32 13.31 -8.22 3.68
C PRO A 32 13.32 -8.31 5.21
N GLY A 33 12.23 -7.92 5.88
CA GLY A 33 12.21 -7.77 7.33
C GLY A 33 13.04 -6.58 7.82
N ASN A 34 13.30 -6.55 9.12
CA ASN A 34 14.10 -5.50 9.78
C ASN A 34 14.87 -6.05 10.99
N GLY A 35 15.63 -5.19 11.67
CA GLY A 35 16.38 -5.57 12.88
C GLY A 35 15.50 -6.00 14.07
N GLY A 36 14.20 -5.67 14.05
CA GLY A 36 13.22 -6.21 15.00
C GLY A 36 12.90 -7.67 14.71
N THR A 37 12.49 -7.97 13.47
CA THR A 37 12.16 -9.34 13.06
C THR A 37 13.37 -10.27 13.11
N ALA A 38 14.58 -9.77 12.84
CA ALA A 38 15.82 -10.54 12.94
C ALA A 38 16.16 -11.02 14.36
N ARG A 39 15.57 -10.41 15.40
CA ARG A 39 15.79 -10.79 16.80
C ARG A 39 14.78 -11.81 17.33
N ASP A 40 13.70 -12.06 16.59
CA ASP A 40 12.69 -13.02 16.96
C ASP A 40 13.07 -14.39 16.39
N ALA A 41 13.36 -15.36 17.26
CA ALA A 41 13.79 -16.70 16.85
C ALA A 41 12.71 -17.49 16.09
N SER A 42 11.45 -17.03 16.13
CA SER A 42 10.34 -17.64 15.38
C SER A 42 10.20 -17.10 13.96
N LEU A 43 11.01 -16.10 13.57
CA LEU A 43 10.98 -15.43 12.28
C LEU A 43 12.30 -15.63 11.52
N VAL A 44 12.24 -15.65 10.19
CA VAL A 44 13.42 -15.71 9.32
C VAL A 44 13.35 -14.60 8.29
N ASN A 45 14.30 -13.67 8.34
CA ASN A 45 14.43 -12.65 7.31
C ASN A 45 15.07 -13.24 6.04
N ILE A 46 14.54 -12.89 4.88
CA ILE A 46 15.12 -13.23 3.57
C ILE A 46 15.38 -11.95 2.79
N ASP A 47 16.58 -11.78 2.23
CA ASP A 47 16.94 -10.57 1.49
C ASP A 47 16.48 -10.66 0.02
N ILE A 48 15.15 -10.65 -0.17
CA ILE A 48 14.51 -10.68 -1.49
C ILE A 48 13.46 -9.57 -1.52
N THR A 49 13.56 -8.68 -2.51
CA THR A 49 12.62 -7.57 -2.71
C THR A 49 11.92 -7.63 -4.06
N ASP A 50 12.49 -8.34 -5.03
CA ASP A 50 11.89 -8.52 -6.35
C ASP A 50 10.65 -9.46 -6.29
N PRO A 51 9.48 -9.04 -6.79
CA PRO A 51 8.27 -9.86 -6.76
C PRO A 51 8.37 -11.21 -7.48
N ALA A 52 9.13 -11.31 -8.57
CA ALA A 52 9.28 -12.57 -9.30
C ALA A 52 10.18 -13.54 -8.52
N ALA A 53 11.29 -13.05 -7.97
CA ALA A 53 12.15 -13.82 -7.08
C ALA A 53 11.42 -14.27 -5.80
N LEU A 54 10.53 -13.44 -5.24
CA LEU A 54 9.67 -13.85 -4.11
C LEU A 54 8.73 -14.99 -4.50
N ALA A 55 8.14 -14.93 -5.70
CA ALA A 55 7.28 -16.00 -6.17
C ALA A 55 8.07 -17.31 -6.42
N ASP A 56 9.32 -17.22 -6.90
CA ASP A 56 10.22 -18.37 -7.02
C ASP A 56 10.57 -18.97 -5.65
N PHE A 57 10.88 -18.11 -4.68
CA PHE A 57 11.11 -18.51 -3.30
C PHE A 57 9.89 -19.23 -2.69
N VAL A 58 8.69 -18.71 -2.92
CA VAL A 58 7.43 -19.30 -2.42
C VAL A 58 7.24 -20.73 -2.96
N VAL A 59 7.57 -20.95 -4.23
CA VAL A 59 7.52 -22.29 -4.84
C VAL A 59 8.58 -23.20 -4.21
N ALA A 60 9.84 -22.76 -4.17
CA ALA A 60 10.95 -23.56 -3.65
C ALA A 60 10.75 -23.97 -2.18
N GLU A 61 10.34 -23.03 -1.34
CA GLU A 61 10.15 -23.25 0.08
C GLU A 61 8.79 -23.84 0.45
N HIS A 62 7.90 -24.06 -0.52
CA HIS A 62 6.54 -24.54 -0.30
C HIS A 62 5.76 -23.65 0.68
N VAL A 63 5.86 -22.33 0.49
CA VAL A 63 5.13 -21.34 1.30
C VAL A 63 3.64 -21.46 0.99
N ALA A 64 2.84 -21.67 2.03
CA ALA A 64 1.42 -21.95 1.90
C ALA A 64 0.56 -20.69 1.74
N LEU A 65 1.04 -19.54 2.22
CA LEU A 65 0.36 -18.25 2.14
C LEU A 65 1.39 -17.11 2.16
N THR A 66 1.18 -16.12 1.31
CA THR A 66 1.92 -14.85 1.35
C THR A 66 1.01 -13.71 1.78
N LEU A 67 1.47 -12.84 2.68
CA LEU A 67 0.81 -11.59 3.06
C LEU A 67 1.66 -10.42 2.56
N VAL A 68 1.03 -9.46 1.89
CA VAL A 68 1.71 -8.25 1.42
C VAL A 68 1.34 -7.09 2.32
N GLY A 69 2.33 -6.57 3.05
CA GLY A 69 2.15 -5.46 3.97
C GLY A 69 2.13 -4.08 3.31
N PRO A 70 3.20 -3.68 2.58
CA PRO A 70 3.31 -2.36 1.99
C PRO A 70 2.45 -2.17 0.75
N GLU A 71 2.03 -0.93 0.55
CA GLU A 71 1.16 -0.48 -0.52
C GLU A 71 1.84 -0.45 -1.89
N GLN A 72 3.16 -0.21 -1.97
CA GLN A 72 3.87 -0.09 -3.25
C GLN A 72 3.87 -1.42 -4.04
N PRO A 73 4.20 -2.60 -3.44
CA PRO A 73 4.09 -3.86 -4.15
C PRO A 73 2.65 -4.20 -4.59
N LEU A 74 1.65 -3.82 -3.79
CA LEU A 74 0.23 -4.01 -4.13
C LEU A 74 -0.14 -3.19 -5.38
N ALA A 75 0.20 -1.90 -5.40
CA ALA A 75 -0.01 -1.03 -6.56
C ALA A 75 0.80 -1.46 -7.79
N ALA A 76 1.96 -2.11 -7.60
CA ALA A 76 2.77 -2.70 -8.67
C ALA A 76 2.22 -4.04 -9.18
N GLY A 77 1.24 -4.65 -8.50
CA GLY A 77 0.58 -5.88 -8.96
C GLY A 77 1.26 -7.18 -8.52
N ILE A 78 1.96 -7.21 -7.39
CA ILE A 78 2.50 -8.46 -6.81
C ILE A 78 1.43 -9.55 -6.65
N VAL A 79 0.20 -9.16 -6.28
CA VAL A 79 -0.91 -10.10 -6.10
C VAL A 79 -1.32 -10.73 -7.43
N ASN A 80 -1.37 -9.94 -8.51
CA ASN A 80 -1.68 -10.43 -9.86
C ASN A 80 -0.62 -11.45 -10.30
N LEU A 81 0.66 -11.12 -10.10
CA LEU A 81 1.79 -12.00 -10.41
C LEU A 81 1.68 -13.34 -9.66
N PHE A 82 1.42 -13.31 -8.36
CA PHE A 82 1.31 -14.52 -7.53
C PHE A 82 0.11 -15.38 -7.95
N ARG A 83 -1.05 -14.76 -8.18
CA ARG A 83 -2.27 -15.48 -8.61
C ARG A 83 -2.10 -16.10 -10.00
N ALA A 84 -1.46 -15.41 -10.93
CA ALA A 84 -1.15 -15.96 -12.27
C ALA A 84 -0.29 -17.23 -12.19
N ARG A 85 0.51 -17.37 -11.12
CA ARG A 85 1.33 -18.56 -10.83
C ARG A 85 0.62 -19.58 -9.92
N GLY A 86 -0.65 -19.40 -9.59
CA GLY A 86 -1.41 -20.28 -8.69
C GLY A 86 -1.00 -20.18 -7.22
N LEU A 87 -0.26 -19.14 -6.83
CA LEU A 87 0.24 -18.95 -5.47
C LEU A 87 -0.80 -18.24 -4.59
N LYS A 88 -1.00 -18.75 -3.37
CA LYS A 88 -1.91 -18.14 -2.40
C LYS A 88 -1.29 -16.87 -1.82
N VAL A 89 -1.97 -15.75 -2.04
CA VAL A 89 -1.55 -14.43 -1.58
C VAL A 89 -2.74 -13.65 -1.04
N PHE A 90 -2.52 -12.96 0.08
CA PHE A 90 -3.47 -12.07 0.72
C PHE A 90 -3.08 -10.62 0.45
N GLY A 91 -3.96 -9.92 -0.26
CA GLY A 91 -3.83 -8.54 -0.70
C GLY A 91 -4.76 -8.24 -1.88
N PRO A 92 -5.06 -6.96 -2.16
CA PRO A 92 -5.82 -6.56 -3.34
C PRO A 92 -5.03 -6.81 -4.63
N THR A 93 -5.72 -7.05 -5.75
CA THR A 93 -5.08 -6.96 -7.07
C THR A 93 -4.69 -5.52 -7.38
N LYS A 94 -3.85 -5.30 -8.39
CA LYS A 94 -3.45 -3.97 -8.85
C LYS A 94 -4.64 -3.03 -9.09
N GLU A 95 -5.70 -3.56 -9.70
CA GLU A 95 -6.92 -2.83 -10.01
C GLU A 95 -7.68 -2.45 -8.73
N ALA A 96 -7.80 -3.38 -7.78
CA ALA A 96 -8.44 -3.11 -6.50
C ALA A 96 -7.59 -2.18 -5.61
N ALA A 97 -6.26 -2.23 -5.72
CA ALA A 97 -5.33 -1.37 -4.99
C ALA A 97 -5.46 0.11 -5.40
N GLN A 98 -6.08 0.42 -6.55
CA GLN A 98 -6.34 1.80 -6.98
C GLN A 98 -7.16 2.60 -5.97
N LEU A 99 -7.99 1.94 -5.15
CA LEU A 99 -8.75 2.60 -4.09
C LEU A 99 -7.84 3.31 -3.06
N GLU A 100 -6.60 2.87 -2.92
CA GLU A 100 -5.58 3.52 -2.08
C GLU A 100 -4.52 4.23 -2.93
N SER A 101 -4.07 3.61 -4.03
CA SER A 101 -2.96 4.12 -4.81
C SER A 101 -3.32 5.30 -5.71
N SER A 102 -4.60 5.55 -5.98
CA SER A 102 -5.08 6.75 -6.68
C SER A 102 -6.23 7.38 -5.90
N LYS A 103 -5.97 8.58 -5.37
CA LYS A 103 -6.96 9.39 -4.67
C LYS A 103 -8.04 9.84 -5.64
N ASP A 104 -7.70 10.17 -6.88
CA ASP A 104 -8.69 10.50 -7.90
C ASP A 104 -9.65 9.33 -8.14
N PHE A 105 -9.11 8.13 -8.37
CA PHE A 105 -9.93 6.92 -8.52
C PHE A 105 -10.84 6.70 -7.31
N ALA A 106 -10.30 6.83 -6.09
CA ALA A 106 -11.08 6.65 -4.87
C ALA A 106 -12.21 7.69 -4.73
N LYS A 107 -11.93 8.95 -5.09
CA LYS A 107 -12.91 10.04 -5.06
C LYS A 107 -14.02 9.83 -6.08
N ALA A 108 -13.67 9.42 -7.30
CA ALA A 108 -14.63 9.07 -8.34
C ALA A 108 -15.47 7.86 -7.94
N PHE A 109 -14.85 6.82 -7.37
CA PHE A 109 -15.54 5.64 -6.86
C PHE A 109 -16.58 6.01 -5.80
N MET A 110 -16.20 6.84 -4.82
CA MET A 110 -17.12 7.30 -3.77
C MET A 110 -18.29 8.12 -4.34
N HIS A 111 -18.00 9.06 -5.24
CA HIS A 111 -19.04 9.87 -5.89
C HIS A 111 -20.04 9.00 -6.67
N ASN A 112 -19.54 8.10 -7.51
CA ASN A 112 -20.36 7.24 -8.36
C ASN A 112 -21.25 6.26 -7.57
N HIS A 113 -20.87 5.91 -6.34
CA HIS A 113 -21.61 4.99 -5.48
C HIS A 113 -22.34 5.68 -4.32
N GLY A 114 -22.39 7.03 -4.30
CA GLY A 114 -23.08 7.77 -3.24
C GLY A 114 -22.45 7.59 -1.85
N ILE A 115 -21.15 7.28 -1.77
CA ILE A 115 -20.43 7.16 -0.50
C ILE A 115 -20.04 8.57 -0.04
N PRO A 116 -20.44 9.00 1.17
CA PRO A 116 -20.13 10.34 1.66
C PRO A 116 -18.63 10.63 1.66
N THR A 117 -18.24 11.72 1.02
CA THR A 117 -16.86 12.21 0.94
C THR A 117 -16.87 13.73 0.74
N ALA A 118 -15.74 14.40 1.01
CA ALA A 118 -15.63 15.84 0.78
C ALA A 118 -15.92 16.21 -0.69
N GLN A 119 -16.44 17.40 -0.96
CA GLN A 119 -16.47 17.90 -2.33
C GLN A 119 -15.03 17.97 -2.88
N TYR A 120 -14.85 17.68 -4.16
CA TYR A 120 -13.52 17.67 -4.77
C TYR A 120 -13.61 17.99 -6.26
N GLN A 121 -12.45 18.35 -6.80
CA GLN A 121 -12.17 18.32 -8.22
C GLN A 121 -10.71 17.88 -8.40
N THR A 122 -10.41 17.21 -9.51
CA THR A 122 -9.05 16.75 -9.85
C THR A 122 -8.51 17.56 -11.02
N PHE A 123 -7.23 17.91 -10.98
CA PHE A 123 -6.57 18.74 -11.98
C PHE A 123 -5.22 18.13 -12.38
N THR A 124 -4.93 18.17 -13.68
CA THR A 124 -3.57 17.97 -14.22
C THR A 124 -2.96 19.27 -14.76
N ASP A 125 -3.80 20.28 -14.97
CA ASP A 125 -3.40 21.61 -15.41
C ASP A 125 -3.33 22.55 -14.21
N VAL A 126 -2.18 23.21 -14.06
CA VAL A 126 -1.91 24.09 -12.92
C VAL A 126 -2.84 25.30 -12.94
N GLN A 127 -3.08 25.93 -14.11
CA GLN A 127 -3.90 27.14 -14.19
C GLN A 127 -5.35 26.86 -13.77
N GLN A 128 -5.91 25.72 -14.17
CA GLN A 128 -7.23 25.28 -13.75
C GLN A 128 -7.30 24.99 -12.25
N ALA A 129 -6.25 24.42 -11.67
CA ALA A 129 -6.17 24.19 -10.22
C ALA A 129 -6.17 25.52 -9.45
N HIS A 130 -5.35 26.50 -9.86
CA HIS A 130 -5.33 27.83 -9.25
C HIS A 130 -6.70 28.53 -9.35
N ALA A 131 -7.32 28.52 -10.53
CA ALA A 131 -8.65 29.12 -10.71
C ALA A 131 -9.73 28.47 -9.82
N TYR A 132 -9.65 27.16 -9.61
CA TYR A 132 -10.55 26.47 -8.69
C TYR A 132 -10.30 26.85 -7.23
N ILE A 133 -9.03 26.97 -6.82
CA ILE A 133 -8.64 27.45 -5.49
C ILE A 133 -9.22 28.86 -5.25
N ASP A 134 -9.05 29.78 -6.21
CA ASP A 134 -9.61 31.14 -6.13
C ASP A 134 -11.13 31.14 -5.95
N ALA A 135 -11.82 30.22 -6.64
CA ALA A 135 -13.28 30.11 -6.57
C ALA A 135 -13.80 29.48 -5.26
N GLN A 136 -13.07 28.53 -4.67
CA GLN A 136 -13.49 27.85 -3.43
C GLN A 136 -13.07 28.59 -2.15
N GLY A 137 -11.93 29.29 -2.19
CA GLY A 137 -11.35 29.89 -0.98
C GLY A 137 -10.64 28.87 -0.08
N ALA A 138 -10.18 29.35 1.09
CA ALA A 138 -9.57 28.55 2.14
C ALA A 138 -10.51 28.48 3.37
N PRO A 139 -10.45 27.41 4.20
CA PRO A 139 -9.49 26.31 4.16
C PRO A 139 -9.80 25.29 3.05
N ILE A 140 -8.75 24.80 2.39
CA ILE A 140 -8.83 23.78 1.32
C ILE A 140 -7.70 22.76 1.47
N VAL A 141 -7.93 21.53 1.02
CA VAL A 141 -6.93 20.45 1.10
C VAL A 141 -6.45 20.08 -0.29
N ILE A 142 -5.16 20.27 -0.53
CA ILE A 142 -4.49 19.90 -1.77
C ILE A 142 -3.86 18.52 -1.58
N LYS A 143 -4.13 17.59 -2.49
CA LYS A 143 -3.64 16.21 -2.41
C LYS A 143 -3.05 15.79 -3.75
N ALA A 144 -1.80 15.37 -3.75
CA ALA A 144 -1.20 14.72 -4.90
C ALA A 144 -1.88 13.36 -5.14
N ASP A 145 -2.26 13.08 -6.39
CA ASP A 145 -2.66 11.73 -6.77
C ASP A 145 -1.44 10.79 -6.74
N GLY A 146 -1.68 9.49 -6.52
CA GLY A 146 -0.59 8.52 -6.39
C GLY A 146 -0.09 8.29 -4.95
N LEU A 147 0.93 7.43 -4.85
CA LEU A 147 1.63 7.09 -3.62
C LEU A 147 2.74 8.12 -3.35
N ALA A 148 2.42 9.13 -2.54
CA ALA A 148 3.35 10.20 -2.16
C ALA A 148 4.01 9.97 -0.77
N ALA A 149 4.19 8.71 -0.36
CA ALA A 149 4.75 8.32 0.94
C ALA A 149 4.14 9.05 2.15
N GLY A 150 2.84 9.33 2.11
CA GLY A 150 2.13 10.08 3.15
C GLY A 150 2.41 11.59 3.21
N LYS A 151 3.24 12.14 2.31
CA LYS A 151 3.66 13.55 2.30
C LYS A 151 2.95 14.41 1.24
N GLY A 152 2.16 13.80 0.36
CA GLY A 152 1.45 14.51 -0.71
C GLY A 152 0.10 15.09 -0.29
N VAL A 153 -0.04 15.58 0.93
CA VAL A 153 -1.28 16.21 1.43
C VAL A 153 -0.93 17.49 2.16
N VAL A 154 -1.50 18.61 1.72
CA VAL A 154 -1.37 19.92 2.36
C VAL A 154 -2.75 20.40 2.77
N VAL A 155 -2.92 20.75 4.04
CA VAL A 155 -4.12 21.42 4.55
C VAL A 155 -3.80 22.92 4.55
N ALA A 156 -4.26 23.62 3.53
CA ALA A 156 -4.01 25.04 3.35
C ALA A 156 -5.08 25.85 4.09
N MET A 157 -4.63 26.66 5.05
CA MET A 157 -5.47 27.56 5.84
C MET A 157 -5.63 28.93 5.18
N THR A 158 -4.76 29.24 4.21
CA THR A 158 -4.81 30.48 3.41
C THR A 158 -4.76 30.17 1.91
N LEU A 159 -5.21 31.12 1.08
CA LEU A 159 -5.07 31.01 -0.37
C LEU A 159 -3.60 30.94 -0.81
N GLU A 160 -2.72 31.67 -0.13
CA GLU A 160 -1.28 31.64 -0.39
C GLU A 160 -0.69 30.24 -0.17
N GLU A 161 -1.01 29.61 0.98
CA GLU A 161 -0.61 28.24 1.25
C GLU A 161 -1.17 27.26 0.21
N ALA A 162 -2.41 27.46 -0.24
CA ALA A 162 -3.05 26.59 -1.23
C ALA A 162 -2.38 26.68 -2.60
N HIS A 163 -1.93 27.87 -3.00
CA HIS A 163 -1.22 28.07 -4.27
C HIS A 163 0.26 27.65 -4.24
N GLN A 164 0.87 27.54 -3.05
CA GLN A 164 2.24 27.05 -2.89
C GLN A 164 2.33 25.52 -2.80
N ALA A 165 1.22 24.84 -2.48
CA ALA A 165 1.12 23.39 -2.32
C ALA A 165 1.21 22.63 -3.66
#